data_AF-A0A0D0CYG7-F1
#
_entry.id   AF-A0A0D0CYG7-F1
#
_cell.length_a   1.000
_cell.length_b   1.000
_cell.length_c   1.000
_cell.angle_alpha   90.00
_cell.angle_beta   90.00
_cell.angle_gamma   90.00
#
_symmetry.space_group_name_H-M   'P 1'
#
loop_
_entity.id
_entity.type
_entity.pdbx_description
1 polymer ?
#
loop_
_entity_poly.entity_id
_entity_poly.type
_entity_poly.pdbx_seq_one_letter_code
_entity_poly.pdbx_strand_id
1 'polypeptide(L)' 'VVSAMDHIDKHLTTYTHDKSYLQSICSAMSLTKATLNHYYSLTGSSEVYCITMVLHPHHKLSCFKTTC' A
#
# COMPACT_ATOMS: atom_id res chain seq x y z
N VAL A 1 -11.46 -2.29 -5.50
CA VAL A 1 -10.01 -2.40 -5.84
C VAL A 1 -9.13 -1.82 -4.74
N VAL A 2 -9.31 -0.55 -4.33
CA VAL A 2 -8.51 0.09 -3.26
C VAL A 2 -8.53 -0.69 -1.94
N SER A 3 -9.72 -1.08 -1.48
CA SER A 3 -9.86 -1.90 -0.25
C SER A 3 -9.17 -3.27 -0.33
N ALA A 4 -9.04 -3.85 -1.53
CA ALA A 4 -8.34 -5.13 -1.70
C ALA A 4 -6.81 -4.93 -1.64
N MET A 5 -6.28 -3.85 -2.24
CA MET A 5 -4.86 -3.52 -2.15
C MET A 5 -4.42 -3.18 -0.72
N ASP A 6 -5.22 -2.40 0.02
CA ASP A 6 -4.94 -2.08 1.43
C ASP A 6 -4.89 -3.34 2.30
N HIS A 7 -5.81 -4.28 2.06
CA HIS A 7 -5.84 -5.55 2.79
C HIS A 7 -4.58 -6.40 2.51
N ILE A 8 -4.13 -6.41 1.25
CA ILE A 8 -2.91 -7.09 0.82
C ILE A 8 -1.67 -6.43 1.44
N ASP A 9 -1.54 -5.10 1.40
CA ASP A 9 -0.40 -4.39 1.99
C ASP A 9 -0.27 -4.64 3.49
N LYS A 10 -1.41 -4.63 4.20
CA LYS A 10 -1.45 -4.95 5.64
C LYS A 10 -0.91 -6.35 5.91
N HIS A 11 -1.37 -7.35 5.16
CA HIS A 11 -0.90 -8.74 5.30
C HIS A 11 0.60 -8.87 4.95
N LEU A 12 1.04 -8.29 3.84
CA LEU A 12 2.45 -8.30 3.43
C LEU A 12 3.35 -7.66 4.50
N THR A 13 2.88 -6.57 5.13
CA THR A 13 3.61 -5.90 6.21
C THR A 13 3.72 -6.78 7.45
N THR A 14 2.67 -7.52 7.80
CA THR A 14 2.73 -8.49 8.90
C THR A 14 3.72 -9.62 8.60
N TYR A 15 3.70 -10.18 7.40
CA TYR A 15 4.59 -11.29 7.02
C TYR A 15 6.07 -10.88 6.90
N THR A 16 6.35 -9.67 6.44
CA THR A 16 7.73 -9.16 6.33
C THR A 16 8.40 -8.92 7.68
N HIS A 17 7.62 -8.70 8.75
CA HIS A 17 8.15 -8.49 10.10
C HIS A 17 8.20 -9.78 10.94
N ASP A 18 7.59 -10.86 10.45
CA ASP A 18 7.57 -12.14 11.13
C ASP A 18 8.83 -12.95 10.77
N LYS A 19 9.71 -13.12 11.76
CA LYS A 19 10.98 -13.84 11.62
C LYS A 19 10.82 -15.36 11.57
N SER A 20 9.60 -15.88 11.72
CA SER A 20 9.32 -17.31 11.60
C SER A 20 9.37 -17.82 10.15
N TYR A 21 9.30 -16.91 9.17
CA TYR A 21 9.35 -17.26 7.75
C TYR A 21 10.78 -17.38 7.22
N LEU A 22 10.94 -18.23 6.21
CA LEU A 22 12.19 -18.37 5.48
C LEU A 22 12.56 -17.07 4.78
N GLN A 23 13.87 -16.81 4.68
CA GLN A 23 14.41 -15.62 4.02
C GLN A 23 13.89 -15.44 2.59
N SER A 24 13.69 -16.54 1.84
CA SER A 24 13.13 -16.51 0.49
C SER A 24 11.69 -15.99 0.45
N ILE A 25 10.87 -16.34 1.45
CA ILE A 25 9.50 -15.86 1.59
C ILE A 25 9.51 -14.37 1.92
N CYS A 26 10.35 -13.93 2.87
CA CYS A 26 10.49 -12.51 3.20
C CYS A 26 10.95 -11.66 2.01
N SER A 27 11.87 -12.19 1.19
CA SER A 27 12.31 -11.54 -0.05
C SER A 27 11.19 -11.43 -1.08
N ALA A 28 10.40 -12.49 -1.28
CA ALA A 28 9.25 -12.47 -2.19
C ALA A 28 8.15 -11.49 -1.71
N MET A 29 7.89 -11.44 -0.41
CA MET A 29 6.95 -10.50 0.20
C MET A 29 7.42 -9.06 0.03
N SER A 30 8.72 -8.79 0.21
CA SER A 30 9.32 -7.47 0.00
C SER A 30 9.21 -7.00 -1.46
N LEU A 31 9.47 -7.91 -2.42
CA LEU A 31 9.29 -7.61 -3.84
C LEU A 31 7.83 -7.31 -4.17
N THR A 32 6.90 -8.14 -3.67
CA THR A 32 5.46 -7.94 -3.87
C THR A 32 5.01 -6.59 -3.31
N LYS A 33 5.52 -6.20 -2.13
CA LYS A 33 5.23 -4.89 -1.53
C LYS A 33 5.78 -3.72 -2.36
N ALA A 34 6.99 -3.85 -2.91
CA ALA A 34 7.55 -2.84 -3.80
C ALA A 34 6.71 -2.66 -5.08
N THR A 35 6.23 -3.76 -5.67
CA THR A 35 5.31 -3.72 -6.81
C THR A 35 3.98 -3.07 -6.43
N LEU A 36 3.42 -3.40 -5.27
CA LEU A 36 2.18 -2.78 -4.79
C LEU A 36 2.34 -1.27 -4.60
N ASN A 37 3.45 -0.83 -3.98
CA ASN A 37 3.78 0.59 -3.82
C ASN A 37 3.90 1.32 -5.16
N HIS A 38 4.45 0.66 -6.19
CA HIS A 38 4.50 1.24 -7.53
C HIS A 38 3.10 1.47 -8.11
N TYR A 39 2.18 0.50 -7.95
CA TYR A 39 0.79 0.67 -8.32
C TYR A 39 0.09 1.77 -7.51
N TYR A 40 0.38 1.89 -6.22
CA TYR A 40 -0.11 3.02 -5.40
C TYR A 40 0.37 4.36 -5.93
N SER A 41 1.63 4.49 -6.34
CA SER A 41 2.14 5.73 -6.93
C SER A 41 1.47 6.08 -8.26
N LEU A 42 1.20 5.07 -9.11
CA LEU A 42 0.49 5.25 -10.38
C LEU A 42 -1.01 5.55 -10.19
N THR A 43 -1.61 5.01 -9.14
CA THR A 43 -3.04 5.22 -8.85
C THR A 43 -3.23 6.51 -8.04
N GLY A 44 -2.25 6.90 -7.22
CA GLY A 44 -2.21 8.12 -6.39
C GLY A 44 -2.17 9.43 -7.16
N SER A 45 -1.75 9.39 -8.42
CA SER A 45 -1.85 10.53 -9.35
C SER A 45 -3.26 10.70 -9.96
N SER A 46 -4.18 9.75 -9.71
CA SER A 46 -5.57 9.86 -10.13
C SER A 46 -6.41 10.60 -9.08
N GLU A 47 -7.11 11.66 -9.50
CA GLU A 47 -8.03 12.42 -8.63
C GLU A 47 -9.09 11.52 -7.96
N VAL A 48 -9.56 10.50 -8.68
CA VAL A 48 -10.54 9.51 -8.20
C VAL A 48 -9.98 8.72 -7.00
N TYR A 49 -8.68 8.42 -7.02
CA TYR A 49 -8.03 7.70 -5.94
C TYR A 49 -7.87 8.59 -4.70
N CYS A 50 -7.48 9.86 -4.85
CA CYS A 50 -7.43 10.77 -3.70
C CYS A 50 -8.80 10.95 -3.05
N ILE A 51 -9.88 11.08 -3.83
CA ILE A 51 -11.25 11.17 -3.30
C ILE A 51 -11.61 9.89 -2.53
N THR A 52 -11.31 8.72 -3.10
CA THR A 52 -11.58 7.42 -2.45
C THR A 52 -10.80 7.26 -1.15
N MET A 53 -9.54 7.75 -1.10
CA MET A 53 -8.67 7.66 0.06
C MET A 53 -9.08 8.64 1.18
N VAL A 54 -9.56 9.84 0.83
CA VAL A 54 -10.14 10.82 1.77
C VAL A 54 -11.44 10.31 2.38
N LEU A 55 -12.25 9.58 1.61
CA LEU A 55 -13.48 8.94 2.08
C LEU A 55 -13.22 7.64 2.86
N HIS A 56 -12.00 7.09 2.80
CA HIS A 56 -11.62 5.90 3.55
C HIS A 56 -11.40 6.27 5.03
N PRO A 57 -12.06 5.59 6.00
CA PRO A 57 -12.05 5.98 7.42
C PRO A 57 -10.67 6.06 8.09
N HIS A 58 -9.64 5.49 7.47
CA HIS A 58 -8.33 5.24 8.06
C HIS A 58 -7.18 6.05 7.42
N HIS A 59 -7.39 6.76 6.30
CA HIS A 59 -6.30 7.39 5.52
C HIS A 59 -6.54 8.88 5.25
N LYS A 60 -6.50 9.72 6.31
CA LYS A 60 -6.93 11.12 6.20
C LYS A 60 -5.86 12.16 5.82
N LEU A 61 -4.55 11.88 5.74
CA LEU A 61 -3.56 12.98 5.80
C LEU A 61 -2.47 13.05 4.71
N SER A 62 -2.35 12.11 3.77
CA SER A 62 -1.28 12.19 2.75
C SER A 62 -1.65 12.92 1.45
N CYS A 63 -2.94 12.98 1.07
CA CYS A 63 -3.36 13.60 -0.20
C CYS A 63 -3.12 15.11 -0.28
N PHE A 64 -3.01 15.82 0.84
CA PHE A 64 -2.85 17.28 0.85
C PHE A 64 -1.41 17.78 0.68
N LYS A 65 -0.42 16.88 0.53
CA LYS A 65 1.00 17.29 0.50
C LYS A 65 1.57 17.62 -0.88
N THR A 66 0.82 17.47 -1.96
CA THR A 66 1.29 17.78 -3.33
C THR A 66 0.42 18.82 -4.00
N THR A 67 0.50 20.04 -3.49
CA THR A 67 0.26 21.27 -4.27
C THR A 67 1.04 22.41 -3.61
N CYS A 68 2.27 22.60 -4.08
CA CYS A 68 2.90 23.88 -4.41
C CYS A 68 3.99 23.58 -5.44
#